data_AF-A0A4P5NU11-F1
#
_entry.id   AF-A0A4P5NU11-F1
#
_cell.length_a   1.000
_cell.length_b   1.000
_cell.length_c   1.000
_cell.angle_alpha   90.00
_cell.angle_beta   90.00
_cell.angle_gamma   90.00
#
_symmetry.space_group_name_H-M   'P 1'
#
loop_
_entity.id
_entity.type
_entity.pdbx_description
1 polymer ?
#
loop_
_entity_poly.entity_id
_entity_poly.type
_entity_poly.pdbx_seq_one_letter_code
_entity_poly.pdbx_strand_id
1 'polypeptide(L)' 'MMGMPVAWQAGYDWAYDKGEFSGMDCGDAIEAHGWDFTSKEHDQFCDGAKAAQNEQLEAFGE' A
#
# COMPACT_ATOMS: atom_id res chain seq x y z
N MET A 1 12.90 -12.96 -10.98
CA MET A 1 12.48 -12.39 -9.69
C MET A 1 10.97 -12.48 -9.64
N MET A 2 10.39 -13.21 -8.70
CA MET A 2 8.95 -13.09 -8.45
C MET A 2 8.78 -11.72 -7.78
N GLY A 3 8.46 -10.71 -8.59
CA GLY A 3 8.12 -9.37 -8.09
C GLY A 3 6.82 -9.42 -7.30
N MET A 4 6.68 -8.51 -6.34
CA MET A 4 5.44 -8.40 -5.57
C MET A 4 4.30 -7.94 -6.48
N PRO A 5 3.03 -8.27 -6.18
CA PRO A 5 1.88 -7.81 -6.95
C PRO A 5 1.87 -6.28 -7.08
N VAL A 6 1.40 -5.75 -8.21
CA VAL A 6 1.36 -4.30 -8.45
C VAL A 6 0.59 -3.56 -7.36
N ALA A 7 -0.57 -4.09 -6.94
CA ALA A 7 -1.36 -3.49 -5.88
C ALA A 7 -0.66 -3.52 -4.50
N TRP A 8 0.08 -4.60 -4.22
CA TRP A 8 0.90 -4.68 -3.01
C TRP A 8 1.99 -3.60 -3.01
N GLN A 9 2.73 -3.47 -4.12
CA GLN A 9 3.78 -2.47 -4.24
C GLN A 9 3.22 -1.05 -4.12
N ALA A 10 2.07 -0.77 -4.73
CA ALA A 10 1.40 0.52 -4.60
C ALA A 10 1.03 0.85 -3.15
N GLY A 11 0.50 -0.11 -2.39
CA GLY A 11 0.19 0.07 -0.97
C GLY A 11 1.43 0.29 -0.11
N TYR A 12 2.50 -0.46 -0.40
CA TYR A 12 3.79 -0.31 0.25
C TYR A 12 4.37 1.09 0.03
N ASP A 13 4.41 1.55 -1.22
CA ASP A 13 4.90 2.88 -1.56
C ASP A 13 3.99 3.97 -0.95
N TRP A 14 2.67 3.82 -1.02
CA TRP A 14 1.70 4.75 -0.43
C TRP A 14 1.97 4.98 1.07
N ALA A 15 2.22 3.91 1.83
CA ALA A 15 2.52 3.99 3.26
C ALA A 15 3.87 4.64 3.59
N TYR A 16 4.80 4.71 2.64
CA TYR A 16 6.05 5.45 2.76
C TYR A 16 5.97 6.89 2.25
N ASP A 17 4.76 7.39 2.00
CA ASP A 17 4.51 8.67 1.34
C ASP A 17 5.18 8.75 -0.05
N LYS A 18 5.18 7.62 -0.76
CA LYS A 18 5.72 7.47 -2.12
C LYS A 18 4.62 7.06 -3.09
N GLY A 19 4.80 7.44 -4.36
CA GLY A 19 3.88 7.09 -5.44
C GLY A 19 2.93 8.23 -5.80
N GLU A 20 2.06 7.97 -6.78
CA GLU A 20 1.20 9.01 -7.37
C GLU A 20 0.06 9.45 -6.44
N PHE A 21 -0.38 8.57 -5.54
CA PHE A 21 -1.50 8.80 -4.63
C PHE A 21 -1.10 8.84 -3.15
N SER A 22 0.20 8.97 -2.85
CA SER A 22 0.66 9.18 -1.48
C SER A 22 0.05 10.45 -0.88
N GLY A 23 -0.39 10.38 0.37
CA GLY A 23 -1.06 11.47 1.07
C GLY A 23 -2.57 11.56 0.84
N MET A 24 -3.15 10.73 -0.03
CA MET A 24 -4.61 10.52 -0.08
C MET A 24 -5.08 9.59 1.05
N ASP A 25 -6.38 9.62 1.36
CA ASP A 25 -6.98 8.58 2.18
C ASP A 25 -6.77 7.20 1.52
N CYS A 26 -6.63 6.16 2.34
CA CYS A 26 -6.37 4.80 1.86
C CYS A 26 -7.46 4.33 0.88
N GLY A 27 -8.73 4.64 1.17
CA GLY A 27 -9.84 4.30 0.28
C GLY A 27 -9.76 5.01 -1.06
N ASP A 28 -9.55 6.33 -1.03
CA ASP A 28 -9.42 7.15 -2.23
C ASP A 28 -8.22 6.71 -3.10
N ALA A 29 -7.09 6.32 -2.48
CA ALA A 29 -5.92 5.83 -3.20
C ALA A 29 -6.21 4.51 -3.95
N ILE A 30 -6.96 3.60 -3.34
CA ILE A 30 -7.36 2.33 -3.95
C ILE A 30 -8.34 2.58 -5.10
N GLU A 31 -9.33 3.45 -4.91
CA GLU A 31 -10.28 3.84 -5.95
C GLU A 31 -9.61 4.58 -7.12
N ALA A 32 -8.61 5.42 -6.85
CA ALA A 32 -7.83 6.13 -7.88
C ALA A 32 -7.02 5.17 -8.78
N HIS A 33 -6.61 4.03 -8.24
CA HIS A 33 -6.02 2.93 -9.02
C HIS A 33 -7.06 2.12 -9.83
N GLY A 34 -8.36 2.39 -9.64
CA GLY A 34 -9.46 1.68 -10.28
C GLY A 34 -9.76 0.33 -9.66
N TRP A 35 -9.31 0.08 -8.43
CA TRP A 35 -9.57 -1.17 -7.71
C TRP A 35 -10.83 -1.04 -6.86
N ASP A 36 -11.66 -2.08 -6.92
CA ASP A 36 -12.87 -2.17 -6.11
C ASP A 36 -12.52 -2.56 -4.67
N PHE A 37 -13.27 -2.07 -3.69
CA PHE A 37 -13.06 -2.40 -2.26
C PHE A 37 -13.18 -3.90 -1.95
N THR A 38 -13.85 -4.67 -2.81
CA THR A 38 -14.01 -6.12 -2.67
C THR A 38 -13.02 -6.93 -3.52
N SER A 39 -12.12 -6.27 -4.24
CA SER A 39 -11.15 -6.90 -5.13
C SER A 39 -9.94 -7.46 -4.38
N LYS A 40 -9.25 -8.43 -5.01
CA LYS A 40 -7.99 -8.97 -4.49
C LYS A 40 -6.90 -7.88 -4.41
N GLU A 41 -6.97 -6.91 -5.31
CA GLU A 41 -6.05 -5.78 -5.39
C GLU A 41 -6.20 -4.87 -4.17
N HIS A 42 -7.43 -4.63 -3.68
CA HIS A 42 -7.66 -3.95 -2.41
C HIS A 42 -6.96 -4.69 -1.25
N ASP A 43 -7.14 -6.01 -1.13
CA ASP A 43 -6.46 -6.81 -0.09
C ASP A 43 -4.94 -6.73 -0.21
N GLN A 44 -4.42 -6.81 -1.43
CA GLN A 44 -2.99 -6.73 -1.69
C GLN A 44 -2.42 -5.35 -1.34
N PHE A 45 -3.13 -4.27 -1.68
CA PHE A 45 -2.75 -2.91 -1.30
C PHE A 45 -2.69 -2.75 0.21
N CYS A 46 -3.71 -3.20 0.93
CA CYS A 46 -3.74 -3.15 2.39
C CYS A 46 -2.58 -3.96 3.01
N ASP A 47 -2.24 -5.12 2.44
CA ASP A 47 -1.12 -5.94 2.91
C ASP A 47 0.23 -5.23 2.73
N GLY A 48 0.44 -4.61 1.55
CA GLY A 48 1.65 -3.82 1.29
C GLY A 48 1.78 -2.60 2.20
N ALA A 49 0.68 -1.86 2.39
CA ALA A 49 0.65 -0.71 3.30
C ALA A 49 0.93 -1.12 4.75
N LYS A 50 0.42 -2.28 5.18
CA LYS A 50 0.69 -2.83 6.50
C LYS A 50 2.14 -3.27 6.67
N ALA A 51 2.74 -3.89 5.65
CA ALA A 51 4.15 -4.27 5.69
C ALA A 51 5.05 -3.04 5.88
N ALA A 52 4.83 -1.99 5.11
CA ALA A 52 5.57 -0.72 5.25
C ALA A 52 5.38 -0.08 6.63
N GLN A 53 4.15 -0.05 7.17
CA GLN A 53 3.90 0.47 8.52
C GLN A 53 4.60 -0.33 9.61
N ASN A 54 4.62 -1.67 9.50
CA ASN A 54 5.36 -2.51 10.44
C ASN A 54 6.86 -2.21 10.38
N GLU A 55 7.45 -2.13 9.20
CA GLU A 55 8.87 -1.80 9.05
C GLU A 55 9.22 -0.41 9.62
N GLN A 56 8.33 0.58 9.43
CA GLN A 56 8.49 1.89 10.04
C GLN A 56 8.44 1.80 11.57
N LEU A 57 7.46 1.08 12.14
CA LEU A 57 7.35 0.87 13.60
C LEU A 57 8.58 0.17 14.18
N GLU A 58 9.10 -0.85 13.50
CA GLU A 58 10.34 -1.54 13.90
C GLU A 58 11.54 -0.59 13.84
N ALA A 59 11.63 0.28 12.82
CA ALA A 59 12.70 1.25 12.69
C ALA A 59 12.68 2.39 13.73
N PHE A 60 11.51 2.69 14.33
CA PHE A 60 11.37 3.67 15.43
C PHE A 60 11.44 3.04 16.83
N GLY A 61 11.53 1.70 16.91
CA GLY A 61 11.52 0.93 18.16
C GLY A 61 12.89 0.66 18.79
N GLU A 62 13.99 1.10 18.16
CA GLU A 62 15.39 0.95 18.64
C GLU A 62 15.97 2.23 19.27
#